data_AF-A0A6G0F9D2-F1
#
_entry.id   AF-A0A6G0F9D2-F1
#
_cell.length_a   1.000
_cell.length_b   1.000
_cell.length_c   1.000
_cell.angle_alpha   90.00
_cell.angle_beta   90.00
_cell.angle_gamma   90.00
#
_symmetry.space_group_name_H-M   'P 1'
#
loop_
_entity.id
_entity.type
_entity.pdbx_description
1 polymer ?
#
loop_
_entity_poly.entity_id
_entity_poly.type
_entity_poly.pdbx_seq_one_letter_code
_entity_poly.pdbx_strand_id
1 'polypeptide(L)'
;MSGAPVPLYDFVVVRGRGYRPDQVDAFVDALSRDRDAAWERAARLTVLAREMEAEAERLKEEVARLGPQTYETLGDRARRIFELVEQEAAAVRGEARREARRLMDEAQSWADEVRESARTHAEAVTTEAETFAEERLLAARTEADEIRVTARREVRQERKGALGALREARQRTVGKLAEQAERNDTVWVRAEREAAERLAAQEAAEQERQARAEASLAEATEVFADAEASARRLHEEARSHAEELVAAARKRAEEIALETERVLREHSDAWDEVRAHIGQMRNSLTALTGQAALE
;
A
#
# COMPACT_ATOMS: atom_id res chain seq x y z
N MET A 1 19.43 -48.19 38.07
CA MET A 1 18.93 -46.80 37.98
C MET A 1 19.71 -45.99 38.99
N SER A 2 20.79 -45.34 38.55
CA SER A 2 21.65 -44.53 39.43
C SER A 2 20.92 -43.22 39.66
N GLY A 3 20.38 -43.01 40.86
CA GLY A 3 19.86 -41.72 41.26
C GLY A 3 20.98 -40.70 41.15
N ALA A 4 20.78 -39.64 40.37
CA ALA A 4 21.67 -38.50 40.41
C ALA A 4 21.71 -38.00 41.87
N PRO A 5 22.90 -37.70 42.44
CA PRO A 5 22.99 -37.15 43.78
C PRO A 5 22.14 -35.89 43.82
N VAL A 6 21.19 -35.82 44.76
CA VAL A 6 20.47 -34.58 45.01
C VAL A 6 21.50 -33.60 45.58
N PRO A 7 21.69 -32.42 44.98
CA PRO A 7 22.65 -31.44 45.50
C PRO A 7 22.25 -31.09 46.94
N LEU A 8 23.19 -31.25 47.88
CA LEU A 8 23.00 -30.87 49.28
C LEU A 8 22.83 -29.34 49.43
N TYR A 9 23.20 -28.57 48.40
CA TYR A 9 23.25 -27.11 48.38
C TYR A 9 22.57 -26.58 47.11
N ASP A 10 21.67 -25.61 47.27
CA ASP A 10 20.85 -25.08 46.17
C ASP A 10 21.59 -23.94 45.42
N PHE A 11 22.68 -24.29 44.75
CA PHE A 11 23.35 -23.36 43.84
C PHE A 11 22.59 -23.30 42.51
N VAL A 12 22.24 -22.08 42.08
CA VAL A 12 21.54 -21.88 40.80
C VAL A 12 22.44 -22.31 39.64
N VAL A 13 22.04 -23.38 38.94
CA VAL A 13 22.76 -23.87 37.75
C VAL A 13 22.32 -23.05 36.54
N VAL A 14 23.24 -22.23 36.02
CA VAL A 14 22.99 -21.41 34.83
C VAL A 14 23.51 -22.11 33.58
N ARG A 15 22.76 -22.05 32.47
CA ARG A 15 23.16 -22.64 31.20
C ARG A 15 24.32 -21.85 30.59
N GLY A 16 25.56 -22.35 30.69
CA GLY A 16 26.74 -21.64 30.16
C GLY A 16 28.07 -22.03 30.85
N ARG A 17 28.97 -21.05 31.00
CA ARG A 17 30.22 -21.20 31.75
C ARG A 17 29.94 -20.98 33.25
N GLY A 18 29.97 -22.06 34.01
CA GLY A 18 29.96 -22.05 35.47
C GLY A 18 30.93 -23.10 36.01
N TYR A 19 31.21 -23.07 37.31
CA TYR A 19 31.95 -24.15 37.96
C TYR A 19 31.21 -25.48 37.79
N ARG A 20 31.95 -26.58 37.66
CA ARG A 20 31.33 -27.90 37.52
C ARG A 20 30.62 -28.24 38.83
N PRO A 21 29.30 -28.51 38.82
CA PRO A 21 28.54 -28.80 40.05
C PRO A 21 29.19 -29.89 40.89
N ASP A 22 29.60 -31.01 40.29
CA ASP A 22 30.28 -32.11 40.98
C ASP A 22 31.56 -31.69 41.71
N GLN A 23 32.30 -30.71 41.18
CA GLN A 23 33.51 -30.19 41.82
C GLN A 23 33.18 -29.27 42.99
N VAL A 24 32.13 -28.45 42.85
CA VAL A 24 31.63 -27.58 43.93
C VAL A 24 31.11 -28.44 45.07
N ASP A 25 30.26 -29.43 44.78
CA ASP A 25 29.70 -30.32 45.78
C ASP A 25 30.81 -31.08 46.53
N ALA A 26 31.78 -31.67 45.80
CA ALA A 26 32.91 -32.36 46.44
C ALA A 26 33.73 -31.43 47.35
N PHE A 27 33.90 -30.16 46.96
CA PHE A 27 34.64 -29.18 47.75
C PHE A 27 33.87 -28.77 49.01
N VAL A 28 32.57 -28.48 48.89
CA VAL A 28 31.71 -28.11 50.02
C VAL A 28 31.54 -29.28 51.00
N ASP A 29 31.46 -30.52 50.50
CA ASP A 29 31.46 -31.73 51.32
C ASP A 29 32.74 -31.85 52.14
N ALA A 30 33.90 -31.63 51.52
CA ALA A 30 35.20 -31.67 52.22
C ALA A 30 35.25 -30.61 53.33
N LEU A 31 34.86 -29.36 53.04
CA LEU A 31 34.79 -28.28 54.03
C LEU A 31 33.82 -28.61 55.18
N SER A 32 32.67 -29.20 54.86
CA SER A 32 31.68 -29.58 55.87
C SER A 32 32.21 -30.68 56.79
N ARG A 33 32.92 -31.68 56.24
CA ARG A 33 33.59 -32.72 57.06
C ARG A 33 34.67 -32.14 57.95
N ASP A 34 35.49 -31.22 57.44
CA ASP A 34 36.55 -30.58 58.22
C ASP A 34 35.98 -29.73 59.35
N ARG A 35 34.90 -28.98 59.08
CA ARG A 35 34.14 -28.24 60.10
C ARG A 35 33.62 -29.20 61.17
N ASP A 36 32.93 -30.26 60.78
CA ASP A 36 32.30 -31.19 61.72
C ASP A 36 33.36 -31.91 62.58
N ALA A 37 34.50 -32.29 61.98
CA ALA A 37 35.65 -32.85 62.70
C ALA A 37 36.30 -31.84 63.67
N ALA A 38 36.39 -30.56 63.31
CA ALA A 38 36.86 -29.51 64.20
C ALA A 38 35.90 -29.29 65.38
N TRP A 39 34.59 -29.28 65.12
CA TRP A 39 33.56 -29.18 66.15
C TRP A 39 33.57 -30.36 67.11
N GLU A 40 33.71 -31.58 66.61
CA GLU A 40 33.80 -32.78 67.45
C GLU A 40 35.04 -32.73 68.35
N ARG A 41 36.20 -32.34 67.80
CA ARG A 41 37.43 -32.16 68.59
C ARG A 41 37.25 -31.10 69.68
N ALA A 42 36.66 -29.96 69.34
CA ALA A 42 36.38 -28.91 70.32
C ALA A 42 35.46 -29.40 71.45
N ALA A 43 34.41 -30.17 71.11
CA ALA A 43 33.51 -30.76 72.10
C ALA A 43 34.24 -31.75 73.02
N ARG A 44 35.07 -32.66 72.47
CA ARG A 44 35.87 -33.62 73.24
C ARG A 44 36.84 -32.91 74.19
N LEU A 45 37.55 -31.88 73.71
CA LEU A 45 38.47 -31.09 74.52
C LEU A 45 37.74 -30.32 75.63
N THR A 46 36.53 -29.81 75.35
CA THR A 46 35.70 -29.13 76.35
C THR A 46 35.27 -30.08 77.48
N VAL A 47 34.90 -31.33 77.14
CA VAL A 47 34.59 -32.35 78.15
C VAL A 47 35.82 -32.67 78.99
N LEU A 48 36.96 -32.93 78.36
CA LEU A 48 38.21 -33.21 79.07
C LEU A 48 38.61 -32.06 80.02
N ALA A 49 38.48 -30.81 79.57
CA ALA A 49 38.77 -29.65 80.41
C ALA A 49 37.89 -29.62 81.67
N ARG A 50 36.59 -29.92 81.53
CA ARG A 50 35.65 -30.01 82.68
C ARG A 50 35.99 -31.16 83.62
N GLU A 51 36.37 -32.32 83.09
CA GLU A 51 36.80 -33.47 83.90
C GLU A 51 38.07 -33.13 84.71
N MET A 52 39.04 -32.48 84.07
CA MET A 52 40.26 -32.03 84.73
C MET A 52 39.98 -30.97 85.81
N GLU A 53 39.05 -30.05 85.56
CA GLU A 53 38.63 -29.04 86.54
C GLU A 53 37.96 -29.68 87.76
N ALA A 54 37.06 -30.65 87.54
CA ALA A 54 36.41 -31.38 88.61
C ALA A 54 37.41 -32.19 89.45
N GLU A 55 38.38 -32.85 88.81
CA GLU A 55 39.45 -33.57 89.52
C GLU A 55 40.33 -32.61 90.33
N ALA A 56 40.67 -31.45 89.77
CA ALA A 56 41.44 -30.44 90.50
C ALA A 56 40.69 -29.93 91.75
N GLU A 57 39.37 -29.75 91.68
CA GLU A 57 38.56 -29.40 92.86
C GLU A 57 38.52 -30.53 93.90
N ARG A 58 38.35 -31.80 93.48
CA ARG A 58 38.43 -32.95 94.41
C ARG A 58 39.76 -33.00 95.14
N LEU A 59 40.88 -32.84 94.43
CA LEU A 59 42.22 -32.82 95.02
C LEU A 59 42.40 -31.66 96.00
N LYS A 60 41.85 -30.47 95.70
CA LYS A 60 41.86 -29.34 96.64
C LYS A 60 41.09 -29.65 97.91
N GLU A 61 39.92 -30.29 97.81
CA GLU A 61 39.13 -30.69 98.98
C GLU A 61 39.83 -31.77 99.82
N GLU A 62 40.51 -32.73 99.19
CA GLU A 62 41.35 -33.70 99.90
C GLU A 62 42.50 -33.03 100.64
N VAL A 63 43.22 -32.11 99.99
CA VAL A 63 44.29 -31.34 100.63
C VAL A 63 43.75 -30.48 101.77
N ALA A 64 42.59 -29.83 101.60
CA ALA A 64 41.98 -29.01 102.64
C ALA A 64 41.61 -29.84 103.89
N ARG A 65 41.19 -31.11 103.72
CA ARG A 65 40.87 -32.03 104.82
C ARG A 65 42.08 -32.43 105.67
N LEU A 66 43.30 -32.37 105.13
CA LEU A 66 44.53 -32.66 105.88
C LEU A 66 44.88 -31.57 106.92
N GLY A 67 44.23 -30.39 106.84
CA GLY A 67 44.45 -29.24 107.72
C GLY A 67 45.79 -28.54 107.47
N PRO A 68 45.99 -27.31 107.99
CA PRO A 68 47.26 -26.59 107.85
C PRO A 68 48.37 -27.32 108.62
N GLN A 69 49.39 -27.80 107.92
CA GLN A 69 50.54 -28.47 108.53
C GLN A 69 51.68 -27.47 108.70
N THR A 70 52.07 -27.15 109.93
CA THR A 70 53.17 -26.21 110.21
C THR A 70 54.48 -26.92 110.55
N TYR A 71 54.42 -28.23 110.85
CA TYR A 71 55.55 -29.09 111.23
C TYR A 71 56.44 -28.53 112.38
N GLU A 72 55.93 -27.58 113.18
CA GLU A 72 56.67 -26.96 114.28
C GLU A 72 57.07 -27.98 115.36
N THR A 73 56.28 -29.03 115.55
CA THR A 73 56.54 -30.12 116.50
C THR A 73 57.72 -31.02 116.12
N LEU A 74 58.18 -30.97 114.86
CA LEU A 74 59.37 -31.70 114.37
C LEU A 74 60.66 -30.85 114.41
N GLY A 75 60.58 -29.60 114.86
CA GLY A 75 61.72 -28.68 115.05
C GLY A 75 62.05 -27.79 113.85
N ASP A 76 62.93 -26.80 114.07
CA ASP A 76 63.24 -25.70 113.12
C ASP A 76 63.67 -26.13 111.72
N ARG A 77 64.30 -27.31 111.60
CA ARG A 77 64.73 -27.85 110.31
C ARG A 77 63.54 -28.31 109.46
N ALA A 78 62.55 -28.96 110.08
CA ALA A 78 61.34 -29.41 109.39
C ALA A 78 60.49 -28.22 108.92
N ARG A 79 60.35 -27.20 109.77
CA ARG A 79 59.68 -25.94 109.41
C ARG A 79 60.32 -25.26 108.19
N ARG A 80 61.65 -25.11 108.17
CA ARG A 80 62.36 -24.51 107.03
C ARG A 80 62.20 -25.29 105.72
N ILE A 81 62.18 -26.62 105.80
CA ILE A 81 61.91 -27.48 104.63
C ILE A 81 60.48 -27.26 104.13
N PHE A 82 59.50 -27.19 105.03
CA PHE A 82 58.11 -26.93 104.67
C PHE A 82 57.91 -25.54 104.03
N GLU A 83 58.53 -24.49 104.59
CA GLU A 83 58.52 -23.15 104.01
C GLU A 83 59.12 -23.11 102.59
N LEU A 84 60.20 -23.87 102.35
CA LEU A 84 60.79 -24.02 101.02
C LEU A 84 59.85 -24.75 100.05
N VAL A 85 59.18 -25.81 100.50
CA VAL A 85 58.20 -26.54 99.68
C VAL A 85 57.01 -25.66 99.30
N GLU A 86 56.50 -24.82 100.21
CA GLU A 86 55.42 -23.88 99.92
C GLU A 86 55.85 -22.82 98.88
N GLN A 87 57.09 -22.32 99.00
CA GLN A 87 57.67 -21.39 98.02
C GLN A 87 57.79 -22.05 96.64
N GLU A 88 58.29 -23.28 96.59
CA GLU A 88 58.41 -24.06 95.35
C GLU A 88 57.03 -24.35 94.74
N ALA A 89 56.06 -24.78 95.55
CA ALA A 89 54.69 -25.02 95.10
C ALA A 89 54.00 -23.74 94.59
N ALA A 90 54.30 -22.57 95.19
CA ALA A 90 53.84 -21.29 94.68
C ALA A 90 54.53 -20.92 93.35
N ALA A 91 55.84 -21.17 93.23
CA ALA A 91 56.60 -20.95 92.01
C ALA A 91 56.06 -21.80 90.85
N VAL A 92 55.92 -23.11 91.06
CA VAL A 92 55.38 -24.07 90.07
C VAL A 92 53.97 -23.68 89.63
N ARG A 93 53.07 -23.31 90.56
CA ARG A 93 51.72 -22.83 90.20
C ARG A 93 51.76 -21.51 89.42
N GLY A 94 52.67 -20.62 89.79
CA GLY A 94 52.88 -19.35 89.08
C GLY A 94 53.36 -19.56 87.65
N GLU A 95 54.33 -20.45 87.46
CA GLU A 95 54.86 -20.84 86.14
C GLU A 95 53.80 -21.52 85.29
N ALA A 96 53.09 -22.51 85.83
CA ALA A 96 52.02 -23.20 85.11
C ALA A 96 50.91 -22.23 84.65
N ARG A 97 50.54 -21.24 85.48
CA ARG A 97 49.57 -20.21 85.09
C ARG A 97 50.08 -19.27 84.00
N ARG A 98 51.36 -18.89 84.04
CA ARG A 98 51.98 -18.06 82.98
C ARG A 98 52.04 -18.84 81.67
N GLU A 99 52.43 -20.09 81.71
CA GLU A 99 52.51 -20.95 80.54
C GLU A 99 51.13 -21.22 79.93
N ALA A 100 50.12 -21.51 80.75
CA ALA A 100 48.75 -21.66 80.27
C ALA A 100 48.24 -20.38 79.57
N ARG A 101 48.53 -19.19 80.11
CA ARG A 101 48.18 -17.93 79.45
C ARG A 101 48.91 -17.75 78.12
N ARG A 102 50.22 -18.03 78.09
CA ARG A 102 51.02 -17.98 76.86
C ARG A 102 50.43 -18.88 75.76
N LEU A 103 50.08 -20.12 76.10
CA LEU A 103 49.47 -21.06 75.16
C LEU A 103 48.09 -20.60 74.68
N MET A 104 47.28 -19.98 75.54
CA MET A 104 45.99 -19.41 75.13
C MET A 104 46.15 -18.21 74.21
N ASP A 105 47.09 -17.32 74.51
CA ASP A 105 47.38 -16.15 73.67
C ASP A 105 47.92 -16.57 72.29
N GLU A 106 48.82 -17.58 72.25
CA GLU A 106 49.33 -18.18 71.01
C GLU A 106 48.20 -18.83 70.19
N ALA A 107 47.33 -19.61 70.84
CA ALA A 107 46.19 -20.23 70.17
C ALA A 107 45.19 -19.20 69.63
N GLN A 108 44.96 -18.12 70.37
CA GLN A 108 44.09 -17.01 69.95
C GLN A 108 44.67 -16.27 68.75
N SER A 109 45.97 -15.93 68.77
CA SER A 109 46.65 -15.30 67.63
C SER A 109 46.55 -16.16 66.38
N TRP A 110 46.82 -17.46 66.50
CA TRP A 110 46.72 -18.39 65.39
C TRP A 110 45.28 -18.47 64.83
N ALA A 111 44.27 -18.53 65.70
CA ALA A 111 42.87 -18.55 65.28
C ALA A 111 42.46 -17.25 64.56
N ASP A 112 42.95 -16.10 65.01
CA ASP A 112 42.68 -14.80 64.39
C ASP A 112 43.39 -14.67 63.04
N GLU A 113 44.64 -15.14 62.92
CA GLU A 113 45.38 -15.20 61.66
C GLU A 113 44.69 -16.07 60.62
N VAL A 114 44.23 -17.27 61.00
CA VAL A 114 43.49 -18.17 60.10
C VAL A 114 42.17 -17.52 59.67
N ARG A 115 41.45 -16.88 60.59
CA ARG A 115 40.19 -16.19 60.27
C ARG A 115 40.40 -15.03 59.30
N GLU A 116 41.42 -14.21 59.52
CA GLU A 116 41.71 -13.06 58.67
C GLU A 116 42.21 -13.50 57.29
N SER A 117 43.03 -14.55 57.22
CA SER A 117 43.47 -15.14 55.95
C SER A 117 42.29 -15.69 55.15
N ALA A 118 41.39 -16.44 55.79
CA ALA A 118 40.19 -16.96 55.15
C ALA A 118 39.26 -15.83 54.66
N ARG A 119 39.11 -14.77 55.47
CA ARG A 119 38.33 -13.58 55.11
C ARG A 119 38.91 -12.86 53.90
N THR A 120 40.21 -12.55 53.92
CA THR A 120 40.89 -11.88 52.80
C THR A 120 40.79 -12.70 51.52
N HIS A 121 40.95 -14.02 51.62
CA HIS A 121 40.79 -14.90 50.46
C HIS A 121 39.36 -14.88 49.91
N ALA A 122 38.35 -14.96 50.77
CA ALA A 122 36.95 -14.89 50.36
C ALA A 122 36.60 -13.54 49.70
N GLU A 123 37.08 -12.43 50.26
CA GLU A 123 36.92 -11.08 49.68
C GLU A 123 37.60 -10.97 48.32
N ALA A 124 38.81 -11.52 48.16
CA ALA A 124 39.52 -11.55 46.89
C ALA A 124 38.77 -12.36 45.81
N VAL A 125 38.31 -13.57 46.15
CA VAL A 125 37.54 -14.43 45.23
C VAL A 125 36.21 -13.77 44.85
N THR A 126 35.55 -13.12 45.81
CA THR A 126 34.28 -12.40 45.56
C THR A 126 34.51 -11.22 44.62
N THR A 127 35.55 -10.42 44.87
CA THR A 127 35.91 -9.27 44.02
C THR A 127 36.27 -9.73 42.61
N GLU A 128 37.06 -10.79 42.46
CA GLU A 128 37.40 -11.37 41.15
C GLU A 128 36.17 -11.89 40.40
N ALA A 129 35.23 -12.53 41.10
CA ALA A 129 33.99 -13.01 40.50
C ALA A 129 33.09 -11.84 40.05
N GLU A 130 33.01 -10.77 40.85
CA GLU A 130 32.25 -9.56 40.53
C GLU A 130 32.84 -8.83 39.31
N THR A 131 34.15 -8.62 39.27
CA THR A 131 34.81 -7.97 38.12
C THR A 131 34.62 -8.79 36.84
N PHE A 132 34.79 -10.13 36.92
CA PHE A 132 34.55 -11.01 35.78
C PHE A 132 33.09 -10.94 35.30
N ALA A 133 32.13 -10.88 36.21
CA ALA A 133 30.71 -10.75 35.87
C ALA A 133 30.43 -9.41 35.18
N GLU A 134 30.97 -8.30 35.70
CA GLU A 134 30.84 -6.97 35.12
C GLU A 134 31.44 -6.88 33.71
N GLU A 135 32.66 -7.38 33.53
CA GLU A 135 33.33 -7.45 32.22
C GLU A 135 32.50 -8.26 31.22
N ARG A 136 31.95 -9.40 31.66
CA ARG A 136 31.16 -10.25 30.78
C ARG A 136 29.84 -9.61 30.37
N LEU A 137 29.18 -8.91 31.30
CA LEU A 137 27.97 -8.14 31.03
C LEU A 137 28.24 -6.97 30.10
N LEU A 138 29.35 -6.25 30.30
CA LEU A 138 29.76 -5.17 29.41
C LEU A 138 30.01 -5.69 27.99
N ALA A 139 30.78 -6.78 27.85
CA ALA A 139 31.05 -7.40 26.56
C ALA A 139 29.77 -7.82 25.84
N ALA A 140 28.82 -8.46 26.55
CA ALA A 140 27.54 -8.87 25.98
C ALA A 140 26.68 -7.67 25.54
N ARG A 141 26.69 -6.56 26.31
CA ARG A 141 25.98 -5.32 25.94
C ARG A 141 26.59 -4.67 24.71
N THR A 142 27.92 -4.59 24.63
CA THR A 142 28.63 -4.04 23.47
C THR A 142 28.32 -4.85 22.21
N GLU A 143 28.40 -6.18 22.29
CA GLU A 143 28.06 -7.07 21.17
C GLU A 143 26.61 -6.89 20.71
N ALA A 144 25.67 -6.83 21.65
CA ALA A 144 24.25 -6.60 21.34
C ALA A 144 24.02 -5.23 20.67
N ASP A 145 24.71 -4.19 21.14
CA ASP A 145 24.64 -2.85 20.57
C ASP A 145 25.24 -2.79 19.17
N GLU A 146 26.37 -3.46 18.92
CA GLU A 146 27.00 -3.58 17.60
C GLU A 146 26.06 -4.28 16.60
N ILE A 147 25.46 -5.40 16.99
CA ILE A 147 24.45 -6.12 16.17
C ILE A 147 23.30 -5.17 15.84
N ARG A 148 22.76 -4.46 16.83
CA ARG A 148 21.64 -3.54 16.65
C ARG A 148 21.98 -2.38 15.72
N VAL A 149 23.16 -1.77 15.87
CA VAL A 149 23.62 -0.65 15.03
C VAL A 149 23.83 -1.12 13.60
N THR A 150 24.46 -2.28 13.42
CA THR A 150 24.73 -2.87 12.10
C THR A 150 23.42 -3.19 11.37
N ALA A 151 22.50 -3.91 12.01
CA ALA A 151 21.19 -4.24 11.43
C ALA A 151 20.40 -2.98 11.05
N ARG A 152 20.40 -1.94 11.90
CA ARG A 152 19.75 -0.65 11.57
C ARG A 152 20.39 0.05 10.38
N ARG A 153 21.72 -0.03 10.24
CA ARG A 153 22.44 0.55 9.11
C ARG A 153 22.09 -0.18 7.82
N GLU A 154 22.10 -1.51 7.83
CA GLU A 154 21.73 -2.35 6.69
C GLU A 154 20.32 -2.07 6.21
N VAL A 155 19.33 -2.12 7.12
CA VAL A 155 17.93 -1.80 6.80
C VAL A 155 17.78 -0.39 6.21
N ARG A 156 18.53 0.60 6.72
CA ARG A 156 18.53 1.95 6.15
C ARG A 156 19.11 2.00 4.73
N GLN A 157 20.18 1.26 4.46
CA GLN A 157 20.80 1.22 3.13
C GLN A 157 19.90 0.50 2.12
N GLU A 158 19.33 -0.65 2.50
CA GLU A 158 18.37 -1.39 1.67
C GLU A 158 17.15 -0.54 1.35
N ARG A 159 16.56 0.12 2.36
CA ARG A 159 15.44 1.04 2.15
C ARG A 159 15.81 2.19 1.22
N LYS A 160 17.01 2.78 1.38
CA LYS A 160 17.49 3.84 0.49
C LYS A 160 17.63 3.33 -0.95
N GLY A 161 18.19 2.13 -1.14
CA GLY A 161 18.32 1.48 -2.45
C GLY A 161 16.95 1.22 -3.10
N ALA A 162 16.03 0.60 -2.38
CA ALA A 162 14.68 0.30 -2.86
C ALA A 162 13.91 1.58 -3.24
N LEU A 163 13.95 2.62 -2.41
CA LEU A 163 13.32 3.91 -2.72
C LEU A 163 14.03 4.68 -3.85
N GLY A 164 15.33 4.46 -4.05
CA GLY A 164 16.08 4.95 -5.20
C GLY A 164 15.56 4.33 -6.50
N ALA A 165 15.53 3.00 -6.55
CA ALA A 165 15.04 2.24 -7.70
C ALA A 165 13.58 2.60 -8.06
N LEU A 166 12.71 2.78 -7.05
CA LEU A 166 11.32 3.21 -7.28
C LEU A 166 11.25 4.61 -7.88
N ARG A 167 12.06 5.56 -7.41
CA ARG A 167 12.11 6.93 -7.95
C ARG A 167 12.60 6.93 -9.40
N GLU A 168 13.65 6.18 -9.71
CA GLU A 168 14.17 6.04 -11.07
C GLU A 168 13.14 5.38 -12.00
N ALA A 169 12.44 4.34 -11.54
CA ALA A 169 11.36 3.71 -12.30
C ALA A 169 10.23 4.72 -12.59
N ARG A 170 9.81 5.49 -11.58
CA ARG A 170 8.80 6.54 -11.75
C ARG A 170 9.24 7.60 -12.75
N GLN A 171 10.47 8.09 -12.66
CA GLN A 171 11.03 9.07 -13.60
C GLN A 171 11.04 8.53 -15.03
N ARG A 172 11.50 7.28 -15.23
CA ARG A 172 11.49 6.63 -16.56
C ARG A 172 10.07 6.47 -17.11
N THR A 173 9.11 6.08 -16.29
CA THR A 173 7.71 5.94 -16.72
C THR A 173 7.11 7.28 -17.10
N VAL A 174 7.35 8.34 -16.32
CA VAL A 174 6.89 9.69 -16.66
C VAL A 174 7.51 10.15 -17.98
N GLY A 175 8.82 9.94 -18.18
CA GLY A 175 9.50 10.25 -19.43
C GLY A 175 8.90 9.51 -20.64
N LYS A 176 8.64 8.21 -20.52
CA LYS A 176 7.99 7.41 -21.58
C LYS A 176 6.56 7.87 -21.88
N LEU A 177 5.79 8.26 -20.86
CA LEU A 177 4.44 8.79 -21.04
C LEU A 177 4.46 10.14 -21.77
N ALA A 178 5.40 11.02 -21.44
CA ALA A 178 5.58 12.29 -22.12
C ALA A 178 5.98 12.09 -23.59
N GLU A 179 6.93 11.20 -23.87
CA GLU A 179 7.32 10.83 -25.24
C GLU A 179 6.14 10.25 -26.04
N GLN A 180 5.32 9.39 -25.40
CA GLN A 180 4.13 8.85 -26.04
C GLN A 180 3.07 9.93 -26.33
N ALA A 181 2.88 10.87 -25.40
CA ALA A 181 1.97 11.99 -25.59
C ALA A 181 2.41 12.86 -26.77
N GLU A 182 3.70 13.23 -26.85
CA GLU A 182 4.25 14.01 -27.96
C GLU A 182 4.05 13.29 -29.31
N ARG A 183 4.33 11.97 -29.37
CA ARG A 183 4.07 11.17 -30.57
C ARG A 183 2.60 11.17 -30.96
N ASN A 184 1.69 10.99 -30.00
CA ASN A 184 0.26 11.00 -30.28
C ASN A 184 -0.19 12.38 -30.76
N ASP A 185 0.29 13.47 -30.16
CA ASP A 185 -0.02 14.84 -30.58
C ASP A 185 0.44 15.10 -32.01
N THR A 186 1.63 14.63 -32.39
CA THR A 186 2.10 14.76 -33.79
C THR A 186 1.22 13.98 -34.77
N VAL A 187 0.75 12.78 -34.40
CA VAL A 187 -0.19 11.99 -35.21
C VAL A 187 -1.54 12.69 -35.29
N TRP A 188 -2.04 13.26 -34.18
CA TRP A 188 -3.29 14.00 -34.14
C TRP A 188 -3.27 15.25 -35.01
N VAL A 189 -2.24 16.08 -34.89
CA VAL A 189 -2.07 17.28 -35.72
C VAL A 189 -2.03 16.92 -37.20
N ARG A 190 -1.35 15.81 -37.55
CA ARG A 190 -1.35 15.31 -38.93
C ARG A 190 -2.74 14.85 -39.38
N ALA A 191 -3.44 14.06 -38.56
CA ALA A 191 -4.77 13.58 -38.87
C ALA A 191 -5.79 14.72 -39.00
N GLU A 192 -5.71 15.75 -38.16
CA GLU A 192 -6.53 16.97 -38.25
C GLU A 192 -6.29 17.72 -39.56
N ARG A 193 -5.01 17.87 -39.97
CA ARG A 193 -4.67 18.49 -41.26
C ARG A 193 -5.22 17.69 -42.43
N GLU A 194 -5.00 16.37 -42.45
CA GLU A 194 -5.52 15.49 -43.51
C GLU A 194 -7.06 15.51 -43.56
N ALA A 195 -7.74 15.58 -42.42
CA ALA A 195 -9.20 15.71 -42.35
C ALA A 195 -9.69 17.07 -42.88
N ALA A 196 -9.02 18.16 -42.50
CA ALA A 196 -9.33 19.51 -42.99
C ALA A 196 -9.12 19.62 -44.50
N GLU A 197 -8.04 19.05 -45.03
CA GLU A 197 -7.79 18.99 -46.48
C GLU A 197 -8.87 18.18 -47.23
N ARG A 198 -9.30 17.03 -46.68
CA ARG A 198 -10.40 16.26 -47.26
C ARG A 198 -11.73 17.01 -47.24
N LEU A 199 -12.04 17.69 -46.14
CA LEU A 199 -13.25 18.50 -46.03
C LEU A 199 -13.24 19.63 -47.06
N ALA A 200 -12.13 20.38 -47.15
CA ALA A 200 -11.99 21.45 -48.14
C ALA A 200 -12.10 20.93 -49.58
N ALA A 201 -11.54 19.75 -49.88
CA ALA A 201 -11.67 19.13 -51.20
C ALA A 201 -13.12 18.69 -51.49
N GLN A 202 -13.84 18.17 -50.50
CA GLN A 202 -15.26 17.84 -50.63
C GLN A 202 -16.11 19.07 -50.85
N GLU A 203 -15.91 20.14 -50.06
CA GLU A 203 -16.61 21.42 -50.22
C GLU A 203 -16.37 22.03 -51.60
N ALA A 204 -15.12 22.02 -52.09
CA ALA A 204 -14.81 22.48 -53.44
C ALA A 204 -15.50 21.65 -54.53
N ALA A 205 -15.54 20.32 -54.39
CA ALA A 205 -16.22 19.43 -55.33
C ALA A 205 -17.75 19.60 -55.29
N GLU A 206 -18.34 19.83 -54.11
CA GLU A 206 -19.77 20.16 -53.99
C GLU A 206 -20.08 21.51 -54.65
N GLN A 207 -19.27 22.54 -54.41
CA GLN A 207 -19.43 23.85 -55.06
C GLN A 207 -19.33 23.75 -56.58
N GLU A 208 -18.39 22.96 -57.11
CA GLU A 208 -18.26 22.72 -58.54
C GLU A 208 -19.48 21.98 -59.12
N ARG A 209 -19.96 20.93 -58.44
CA ARG A 209 -21.18 20.21 -58.85
C ARG A 209 -22.42 21.11 -58.81
N GLN A 210 -22.54 21.94 -57.76
CA GLN A 210 -23.60 22.90 -57.63
C GLN A 210 -23.55 23.93 -58.77
N ALA A 211 -22.39 24.51 -59.06
CA ALA A 211 -22.22 25.45 -60.16
C ALA A 211 -22.58 24.82 -61.52
N ARG A 212 -22.18 23.56 -61.76
CA ARG A 212 -22.56 22.82 -62.98
C ARG A 212 -24.07 22.54 -63.05
N ALA A 213 -24.69 22.18 -61.93
CA ALA A 213 -26.12 21.94 -61.86
C ALA A 213 -26.92 23.24 -62.08
N GLU A 214 -26.49 24.35 -61.49
CA GLU A 214 -27.06 25.69 -61.70
C GLU A 214 -26.91 26.14 -63.16
N ALA A 215 -25.74 25.93 -63.77
CA ALA A 215 -25.52 26.22 -65.19
C ALA A 215 -26.42 25.38 -66.10
N SER A 216 -26.53 24.08 -65.85
CA SER A 216 -27.42 23.18 -66.61
C SER A 216 -28.90 23.52 -66.42
N LEU A 217 -29.30 23.93 -65.21
CA LEU A 217 -30.66 24.40 -64.94
C LEU A 217 -30.95 25.72 -65.67
N ALA A 218 -30.00 26.65 -65.69
CA ALA A 218 -30.12 27.91 -66.44
C ALA A 218 -30.28 27.64 -67.94
N GLU A 219 -29.43 26.78 -68.51
CA GLU A 219 -29.52 26.34 -69.92
C GLU A 219 -30.87 25.66 -70.22
N ALA A 220 -31.32 24.73 -69.36
CA ALA A 220 -32.61 24.07 -69.53
C ALA A 220 -33.79 25.04 -69.42
N THR A 221 -33.68 26.06 -68.56
CA THR A 221 -34.70 27.11 -68.41
C THR A 221 -34.76 28.00 -69.64
N GLU A 222 -33.61 28.35 -70.24
CA GLU A 222 -33.53 29.11 -71.49
C GLU A 222 -34.14 28.31 -72.66
N VAL A 223 -33.74 27.04 -72.83
CA VAL A 223 -34.32 26.14 -73.84
C VAL A 223 -35.84 25.98 -73.65
N PHE A 224 -36.30 25.85 -72.41
CA PHE A 224 -37.73 25.79 -72.10
C PHE A 224 -38.44 27.10 -72.46
N ALA A 225 -37.87 28.26 -72.12
CA ALA A 225 -38.43 29.56 -72.47
C ALA A 225 -38.50 29.77 -73.99
N ASP A 226 -37.45 29.36 -74.72
CA ASP A 226 -37.41 29.40 -76.18
C ASP A 226 -38.44 28.47 -76.83
N ALA A 227 -38.60 27.26 -76.27
CA ALA A 227 -39.62 26.31 -76.70
C ALA A 227 -41.03 26.83 -76.41
N GLU A 228 -41.26 27.44 -75.25
CA GLU A 228 -42.54 28.06 -74.89
C GLU A 228 -42.86 29.24 -75.80
N ALA A 229 -41.88 30.12 -76.09
CA ALA A 229 -42.05 31.22 -77.02
C ALA A 229 -42.33 30.72 -78.45
N SER A 230 -41.67 29.66 -78.89
CA SER A 230 -41.93 29.02 -80.20
C SER A 230 -43.30 28.39 -80.26
N ALA A 231 -43.74 27.70 -79.21
CA ALA A 231 -45.08 27.12 -79.10
C ALA A 231 -46.16 28.22 -79.12
N ARG A 232 -45.94 29.34 -78.43
CA ARG A 232 -46.83 30.52 -78.50
C ARG A 232 -46.90 31.10 -79.90
N ARG A 233 -45.76 31.30 -80.58
CA ARG A 233 -45.72 31.75 -81.99
C ARG A 233 -46.48 30.82 -82.92
N LEU A 234 -46.22 29.51 -82.86
CA LEU A 234 -46.93 28.52 -83.66
C LEU A 234 -48.43 28.50 -83.36
N HIS A 235 -48.82 28.69 -82.10
CA HIS A 235 -50.23 28.80 -81.72
C HIS A 235 -50.90 30.06 -82.28
N GLU A 236 -50.22 31.21 -82.21
CA GLU A 236 -50.68 32.48 -82.79
C GLU A 236 -50.76 32.40 -84.33
N GLU A 237 -49.76 31.82 -84.99
CA GLU A 237 -49.75 31.57 -86.43
C GLU A 237 -50.88 30.63 -86.85
N ALA A 238 -51.08 29.51 -86.13
CA ALA A 238 -52.18 28.59 -86.39
C ALA A 238 -53.54 29.27 -86.18
N ARG A 239 -53.66 30.15 -85.18
CA ARG A 239 -54.87 30.94 -84.95
C ARG A 239 -55.12 31.95 -86.07
N SER A 240 -54.10 32.70 -86.49
CA SER A 240 -54.19 33.62 -87.63
C SER A 240 -54.60 32.88 -88.91
N HIS A 241 -53.98 31.74 -89.18
CA HIS A 241 -54.31 30.92 -90.34
C HIS A 241 -55.72 30.34 -90.28
N ALA A 242 -56.19 29.94 -89.09
CA ALA A 242 -57.58 29.52 -88.88
C ALA A 242 -58.56 30.69 -89.12
N GLU A 243 -58.25 31.89 -88.64
CA GLU A 243 -59.04 33.11 -88.87
C GLU A 243 -59.09 33.47 -90.37
N GLU A 244 -57.95 33.37 -91.09
CA GLU A 244 -57.86 33.55 -92.53
C GLU A 244 -58.67 32.51 -93.32
N LEU A 245 -58.59 31.23 -92.96
CA LEU A 245 -59.38 30.16 -93.56
C LEU A 245 -60.89 30.39 -93.36
N VAL A 246 -61.29 30.82 -92.16
CA VAL A 246 -62.69 31.16 -91.88
C VAL A 246 -63.14 32.38 -92.68
N ALA A 247 -62.28 33.40 -92.83
CA ALA A 247 -62.57 34.57 -93.65
C ALA A 247 -62.67 34.21 -95.15
N ALA A 248 -61.77 33.37 -95.67
CA ALA A 248 -61.81 32.87 -97.03
C ALA A 248 -63.06 32.01 -97.28
N ALA A 249 -63.43 31.15 -96.33
CA ALA A 249 -64.65 30.35 -96.39
C ALA A 249 -65.91 31.23 -96.37
N ARG A 250 -65.95 32.31 -95.57
CA ARG A 250 -67.03 33.30 -95.58
C ARG A 250 -67.13 34.04 -96.90
N LYS A 251 -66.00 34.52 -97.46
CA LYS A 251 -65.98 35.17 -98.77
C LYS A 251 -66.44 34.22 -99.88
N ARG A 252 -66.05 32.94 -99.83
CA ARG A 252 -66.52 31.91 -100.77
C ARG A 252 -68.02 31.65 -100.60
N ALA A 253 -68.53 31.65 -99.37
CA ALA A 253 -69.95 31.53 -99.09
C ALA A 253 -70.74 32.75 -99.59
N GLU A 254 -70.20 33.97 -99.47
CA GLU A 254 -70.79 35.20 -100.01
C GLU A 254 -70.78 35.22 -101.55
N GLU A 255 -69.70 34.76 -102.21
CA GLU A 255 -69.65 34.59 -103.66
C GLU A 255 -70.71 33.60 -104.14
N ILE A 256 -70.85 32.45 -103.47
CA ILE A 256 -71.89 31.47 -103.77
C ILE A 256 -73.27 32.09 -103.55
N ALA A 257 -73.47 32.85 -102.48
CA ALA A 257 -74.74 33.53 -102.19
C ALA A 257 -75.12 34.54 -103.28
N LEU A 258 -74.18 35.38 -103.70
CA LEU A 258 -74.36 36.34 -104.80
C LEU A 258 -74.60 35.65 -106.14
N GLU A 259 -73.91 34.55 -106.40
CA GLU A 259 -74.09 33.75 -107.61
C GLU A 259 -75.46 33.04 -107.61
N THR A 260 -75.93 32.54 -106.46
CA THR A 260 -77.31 32.04 -106.31
C THR A 260 -78.35 33.15 -106.43
N GLU A 261 -78.09 34.36 -105.92
CA GLU A 261 -78.98 35.51 -106.12
C GLU A 261 -79.05 35.96 -107.57
N ARG A 262 -77.95 35.89 -108.33
CA ARG A 262 -77.92 36.18 -109.77
C ARG A 262 -78.72 35.17 -110.56
N VAL A 263 -78.54 33.87 -110.28
CA VAL A 263 -79.31 32.79 -110.91
C VAL A 263 -80.80 32.90 -110.56
N LEU A 264 -81.14 33.30 -109.33
CA LEU A 264 -82.53 33.55 -108.94
C LEU A 264 -83.13 34.79 -109.62
N ARG A 265 -82.36 35.87 -109.85
CA ARG A 265 -82.80 37.04 -110.64
C ARG A 265 -83.00 36.68 -112.11
N GLU A 266 -82.08 35.96 -112.72
CA GLU A 266 -82.21 35.49 -114.12
C GLU A 266 -83.43 34.57 -114.30
N HIS A 267 -83.77 33.74 -113.30
CA HIS A 267 -85.02 32.96 -113.30
C HIS A 267 -86.27 33.83 -113.05
N SER A 268 -86.21 34.85 -112.21
CA SER A 268 -87.32 35.79 -112.00
C SER A 268 -87.67 36.55 -113.29
N ASP A 269 -86.65 37.03 -114.00
CA ASP A 269 -86.83 37.80 -115.25
C ASP A 269 -87.45 36.92 -116.36
N ALA A 270 -87.03 35.64 -116.46
CA ALA A 270 -87.64 34.67 -117.37
C ALA A 270 -89.10 34.31 -117.00
N TRP A 271 -89.45 34.29 -115.71
CA TRP A 271 -90.82 34.03 -115.24
C TRP A 271 -91.77 35.21 -115.46
N ASP A 272 -91.26 36.45 -115.42
CA ASP A 272 -92.07 37.64 -115.67
C ASP A 272 -92.34 37.87 -117.17
N GLU A 273 -91.43 37.46 -118.04
CA GLU A 273 -91.63 37.46 -119.50
C GLU A 273 -92.70 36.43 -119.93
N VAL A 274 -92.73 35.25 -119.29
CA VAL A 274 -93.78 34.23 -119.49
C VAL A 274 -95.13 34.67 -118.93
N ARG A 275 -95.16 35.38 -117.79
CA ARG A 275 -96.40 35.92 -117.19
C ARG A 275 -97.03 37.03 -118.03
N ALA A 276 -96.21 37.88 -118.67
CA ALA A 276 -96.70 38.91 -119.59
C ALA A 276 -97.39 38.32 -120.82
N HIS A 277 -96.85 37.22 -121.38
CA HIS A 277 -97.46 36.51 -122.51
C HIS A 277 -98.80 35.84 -122.17
N ILE A 278 -98.97 35.36 -120.94
CA ILE A 278 -100.22 34.75 -120.44
C ILE A 278 -101.28 35.82 -120.12
N GLY A 279 -100.88 37.02 -119.67
CA GLY A 279 -101.78 38.16 -119.47
C GLY A 279 -102.42 38.67 -120.78
N GLN A 280 -101.66 38.63 -121.88
CA GLN A 280 -102.10 39.11 -123.19
C GLN A 280 -103.10 38.15 -123.88
N MET A 281 -103.00 36.84 -123.62
CA MET A 281 -103.99 35.84 -124.07
C MET A 281 -105.25 35.80 -123.20
N ARG A 282 -105.15 36.12 -121.90
CA ARG A 282 -106.32 36.14 -121.00
C ARG A 282 -107.27 37.32 -121.27
N ASN A 283 -106.74 38.46 -121.69
CA ASN A 283 -107.57 39.62 -122.06
C ASN A 283 -108.24 39.49 -123.44
N SER A 284 -107.78 38.59 -124.32
CA SER A 284 -108.39 38.32 -125.62
C SER A 284 -109.49 37.24 -125.59
N LEU A 285 -109.62 36.47 -124.49
CA LEU A 285 -110.65 35.43 -124.33
C LEU A 285 -111.77 35.74 -123.33
N THR A 286 -111.69 36.85 -122.56
CA THR A 286 -112.68 37.19 -121.50
C THR A 286 -113.71 38.25 -121.90
N ALA A 287 -113.86 38.59 -123.19
CA ALA A 287 -114.90 39.54 -123.62
C ALA A 287 -115.51 39.24 -125.01
N LEU A 288 -115.68 37.96 -125.34
CA LEU A 288 -116.42 37.53 -126.54
C LEU A 288 -117.52 36.48 -126.27
N THR A 289 -117.98 36.26 -125.02
CA THR A 289 -119.25 35.55 -124.68
C THR A 289 -119.45 35.53 -123.16
N GLY A 290 -120.56 35.97 -122.52
CA GLY A 290 -121.89 36.45 -122.97
C GLY A 290 -122.61 37.22 -121.82
N GLN A 291 -123.29 38.33 -122.11
CA GLN A 291 -124.72 38.55 -122.45
C GLN A 291 -125.59 38.97 -121.21
N ALA A 292 -126.40 40.02 -121.38
CA ALA A 292 -126.74 41.04 -120.36
C ALA A 292 -128.05 40.84 -119.53
N ALA A 293 -128.04 41.31 -118.26
CA ALA A 293 -129.12 41.95 -117.46
C ALA A 293 -128.52 42.35 -116.08
N LEU A 294 -128.08 43.60 -115.82
CA LEU A 294 -128.76 44.83 -115.36
C LEU A 294 -129.14 44.90 -113.86
N GLU A 295 -128.20 45.44 -113.06
CA GLU A 295 -128.32 46.35 -111.90
C GLU A 295 -126.97 47.05 -111.68
#